data_AF-A0A673CN35-F1
#
_entry.id   AF-A0A673CN35-F1
#
_cell.length_a   1.000
_cell.length_b   1.000
_cell.length_c   1.000
_cell.angle_alpha   90.00
_cell.angle_beta   90.00
_cell.angle_gamma   90.00
#
_symmetry.space_group_name_H-M   'P 1'
#
loop_
_entity.id
_entity.type
_entity.pdbx_description
1 polymer ?
#
loop_
_entity_poly.entity_id
_entity_poly.type
_entity_poly.pdbx_seq_one_letter_code
_entity_poly.pdbx_strand_id
1 'polypeptide(L)'
;MTAKEKEWITRLQMIQLQSENPYLEDYYYQEYYRRMEAKLAEEELGTRSKREPPKLTTPYITKTDSYTPVVHIEGSLGQVAVSTCYSPRRAISAVHAVQAQSPLEFLPFLLISKGKKLLARLLPFLKHESAQTVLHIVTRNLPTLMNRDTEEALPVLYPALRNVIGGLTFSQLIGVLKDLTSSESQTIFVICLFCLQFGLSLLYALLSQGEKLLSSGVPLEPSIGDFEAWTDTIFQVAGQLSQCSLVEPLLLPSNLLTLFCRYLDKRTVHQLKSNME
;
A
#
# COMPACT_ATOMS: atom_id res chain seq x y z
N MET A 1 -37.01 16.22 23.78
CA MET A 1 -36.43 17.44 23.18
C MET A 1 -36.99 18.67 23.86
N THR A 2 -36.11 19.44 24.48
CA THR A 2 -36.40 20.75 25.07
C THR A 2 -36.62 21.80 23.98
N ALA A 3 -37.28 22.92 24.33
CA ALA A 3 -37.51 24.02 23.37
C ALA A 3 -36.19 24.58 22.81
N LYS A 4 -35.14 24.65 23.63
CA LYS A 4 -33.81 25.09 23.23
C LYS A 4 -33.16 24.17 22.22
N GLU A 5 -33.28 22.85 22.40
CA GLU A 5 -32.77 21.87 21.44
C GLU A 5 -33.51 21.97 20.10
N LYS A 6 -34.83 22.18 20.13
CA LYS A 6 -35.62 22.37 18.90
C LYS A 6 -35.17 23.61 18.14
N GLU A 7 -35.03 24.74 18.85
CA GLU A 7 -34.58 26.00 18.26
C GLU A 7 -33.16 25.89 17.68
N TRP A 8 -32.27 25.20 18.38
CA TRP A 8 -30.90 24.96 17.91
C TRP A 8 -30.87 24.11 16.64
N ILE A 9 -31.65 23.02 16.57
CA ILE A 9 -31.77 22.20 15.35
C ILE A 9 -32.37 23.00 14.20
N THR A 10 -33.41 23.81 14.46
CA THR A 10 -33.99 24.69 13.45
C THR A 10 -32.95 25.66 12.90
N ARG A 11 -32.15 26.31 13.75
CA ARG A 11 -31.07 27.21 13.28
C ARG A 11 -30.02 26.48 12.45
N LEU A 12 -29.61 25.28 12.86
CA LEU A 12 -28.67 24.44 12.09
C LEU A 12 -29.20 24.10 10.69
N GLN A 13 -30.46 23.70 10.60
CA GLN A 13 -31.12 23.41 9.33
C GLN A 13 -31.24 24.67 8.46
N MET A 14 -31.52 25.82 9.07
CA MET A 14 -31.59 27.10 8.35
C MET A 14 -30.24 27.55 7.80
N ILE A 15 -29.14 27.31 8.52
CA ILE A 15 -27.77 27.63 8.04
C ILE A 15 -27.41 26.83 6.79
N GLN A 16 -27.85 25.57 6.69
CA GLN A 16 -27.58 24.73 5.51
C GLN A 16 -28.28 25.23 4.24
N LEU A 17 -29.30 26.07 4.38
CA LEU A 17 -30.03 26.69 3.26
C LEU A 17 -29.44 28.05 2.85
N GLN A 18 -28.34 28.47 3.46
CA GLN A 18 -27.65 29.73 3.12
C GLN A 18 -26.50 29.50 2.15
N SER A 19 -26.75 29.73 0.87
CA SER A 19 -25.72 29.76 -0.16
C SER A 19 -25.13 31.17 -0.30
N GLU A 20 -23.80 31.27 -0.43
CA GLU A 20 -23.11 32.54 -0.72
C GLU A 20 -23.16 32.88 -2.21
N ASN A 21 -23.22 31.85 -3.06
CA ASN A 21 -23.36 31.99 -4.50
C ASN A 21 -24.43 31.02 -5.05
N PRO A 22 -25.72 31.41 -4.97
CA PRO A 22 -26.84 30.53 -5.34
C PRO A 22 -26.80 30.08 -6.80
N TYR A 23 -26.17 30.86 -7.70
CA TYR A 23 -26.05 30.51 -9.12
C TYR A 23 -24.98 29.45 -9.39
N LEU A 24 -24.08 29.20 -8.43
CA LEU A 24 -23.05 28.16 -8.54
C LEU A 24 -23.41 26.93 -7.71
N GLU A 25 -23.82 27.15 -6.46
CA GLU A 25 -24.06 26.07 -5.49
C GLU A 25 -25.44 25.41 -5.67
N ASP A 26 -26.46 26.21 -6.05
CA ASP A 26 -27.85 25.76 -6.23
C ASP A 26 -28.35 25.98 -7.68
N TYR A 27 -27.43 25.92 -8.66
CA TYR A 27 -27.67 26.24 -10.07
C TYR A 27 -28.95 25.62 -10.64
N TYR A 28 -29.18 24.32 -10.40
CA TYR A 28 -30.34 23.59 -10.96
C TYR A 28 -31.67 24.08 -10.39
N TYR A 29 -31.72 24.44 -9.10
CA TYR A 29 -32.93 24.97 -8.47
C TYR A 29 -33.26 26.36 -9.02
N GLN A 30 -32.25 27.23 -9.14
CA GLN A 30 -32.39 28.58 -9.71
C GLN A 30 -32.84 28.53 -11.18
N GLU A 31 -32.22 27.66 -11.99
CA GLU A 31 -32.57 27.48 -13.40
C GLU A 31 -33.99 26.94 -13.58
N TYR A 32 -34.41 25.98 -12.75
CA TYR A 32 -35.77 25.44 -12.74
C TYR A 32 -36.80 26.53 -12.42
N TYR A 33 -36.58 27.30 -11.35
CA TYR A 33 -37.50 28.38 -10.97
C TYR A 33 -37.54 29.48 -12.02
N ARG A 34 -36.40 29.87 -12.60
CA ARG A 34 -36.35 30.87 -13.68
C ARG A 34 -37.18 30.43 -14.89
N ARG A 35 -37.11 29.14 -15.26
CA ARG A 35 -37.94 28.58 -16.35
C ARG A 35 -39.41 28.53 -15.99
N MET A 36 -39.74 28.27 -14.73
CA MET A 36 -41.12 28.29 -14.23
C MET A 36 -41.70 29.72 -14.20
N GLU A 37 -40.95 30.72 -13.71
CA GLU A 37 -41.33 32.13 -13.71
C GLU A 37 -41.52 32.65 -15.14
N ALA A 38 -40.65 32.26 -16.09
CA ALA A 38 -40.80 32.61 -17.50
C ALA A 38 -42.09 32.05 -18.12
N LYS A 39 -42.44 30.78 -17.81
CA LYS A 39 -43.69 30.16 -18.28
C LYS A 39 -44.93 30.81 -17.66
N LEU A 40 -44.88 31.15 -16.37
CA LEU A 40 -45.96 31.88 -15.70
C LEU A 40 -46.14 33.30 -16.27
N ALA A 41 -45.04 33.98 -16.63
CA ALA A 41 -45.09 35.29 -17.28
C ALA A 41 -45.67 35.23 -18.71
N GLU A 42 -45.43 34.14 -19.45
CA GLU A 42 -46.09 33.87 -20.74
C GLU A 42 -47.58 33.54 -20.57
N GLU A 43 -47.97 32.83 -19.49
CA GLU A 43 -49.37 32.49 -19.18
C GLU A 43 -50.18 33.67 -18.61
N GLU A 44 -49.58 34.64 -17.92
CA GLU A 44 -50.29 35.83 -17.36
C GLU A 44 -50.86 36.79 -18.43
N LEU A 45 -50.53 36.60 -19.72
CA LEU A 45 -51.22 37.26 -20.85
C LEU A 45 -52.63 36.70 -21.12
N GLY A 46 -53.01 35.59 -20.48
CA GLY A 46 -54.34 35.00 -20.51
C GLY A 46 -54.98 34.99 -19.13
N THR A 47 -56.07 35.73 -18.96
CA THR A 47 -56.93 35.77 -17.75
C THR A 47 -57.08 34.40 -17.05
N ARG A 48 -56.37 34.18 -15.92
CA ARG A 48 -56.76 33.25 -14.83
C ARG A 48 -55.86 33.34 -13.59
N SER A 49 -56.51 33.57 -12.44
CA SER A 49 -56.14 33.32 -11.04
C SER A 49 -54.65 33.22 -10.65
N LYS A 50 -54.13 34.25 -9.98
CA LYS A 50 -52.81 34.31 -9.35
C LYS A 50 -52.66 33.24 -8.27
N ARG A 51 -51.92 32.17 -8.55
CA ARG A 51 -51.31 31.32 -7.53
C ARG A 51 -49.80 31.47 -7.63
N GLU A 52 -49.24 32.27 -6.74
CA GLU A 52 -47.79 32.37 -6.61
C GLU A 52 -47.23 30.98 -6.23
N PRO A 53 -46.23 30.47 -6.97
CA PRO A 53 -45.61 29.20 -6.61
C PRO A 53 -44.92 29.35 -5.24
N PRO A 54 -44.99 28.33 -4.37
CA PRO A 54 -44.34 28.39 -3.07
C PRO A 54 -42.83 28.60 -3.26
N LYS A 55 -42.34 29.78 -2.88
CA LYS A 55 -40.94 30.15 -2.94
C LYS A 55 -40.30 29.87 -1.59
N LEU A 56 -39.18 29.16 -1.59
CA LEU A 56 -38.42 28.93 -0.37
C LEU A 56 -37.85 30.28 0.10
N THR A 57 -38.48 30.88 1.11
CA THR A 57 -38.01 32.13 1.69
C THR A 57 -37.06 31.80 2.82
N THR A 58 -35.76 31.97 2.61
CA THR A 58 -34.76 31.78 3.65
C THR A 58 -34.52 33.12 4.37
N PRO A 59 -34.88 33.27 5.66
CA PRO A 59 -34.47 34.45 6.42
C PRO A 59 -32.94 34.56 6.41
N TYR A 60 -32.44 35.74 6.06
CA TYR A 60 -31.01 36.05 6.03
C TYR A 60 -30.48 36.11 7.47
N ILE A 61 -29.90 35.01 7.95
CA ILE A 61 -29.08 34.98 9.17
C ILE A 61 -27.73 35.58 8.80
N THR A 62 -27.37 36.67 9.47
CA THR A 62 -26.03 37.27 9.38
C THR A 62 -25.01 36.21 9.82
N LYS A 63 -24.14 35.76 8.91
CA LYS A 63 -23.05 34.84 9.28
C LYS A 63 -22.08 35.59 10.19
N THR A 64 -22.27 35.49 11.51
CA THR A 64 -21.29 35.97 12.49
C THR A 64 -20.04 35.11 12.40
N ASP A 65 -18.94 35.79 12.05
CA ASP A 65 -17.53 35.43 12.07
C ASP A 65 -17.13 34.07 11.48
N SER A 66 -16.29 34.16 10.45
CA SER A 66 -15.54 33.06 9.86
C SER A 66 -14.87 32.23 10.97
N TYR A 67 -15.38 31.01 11.16
CA TYR A 67 -14.81 30.05 12.09
C TYR A 67 -13.31 29.88 11.79
N THR A 68 -12.47 30.35 12.72
CA THR A 68 -11.03 30.07 12.70
C THR A 68 -10.81 28.74 13.40
N PRO A 69 -10.35 27.69 12.67
CA PRO A 69 -10.17 26.37 13.26
C PRO A 69 -9.12 26.43 14.37
N VAL A 70 -9.51 25.96 15.56
CA VAL A 70 -8.70 26.02 16.80
C VAL A 70 -7.42 25.17 16.74
N VAL A 71 -7.21 24.40 15.66
CA VAL A 71 -6.08 23.47 15.58
C VAL A 71 -5.33 23.64 14.25
N HIS A 72 -4.31 24.49 14.28
CA HIS A 72 -3.24 24.45 13.29
C HIS A 72 -2.23 23.37 13.69
N ILE A 73 -2.38 22.15 13.14
CA ILE A 73 -1.32 21.15 13.21
C ILE A 73 -0.30 21.49 12.11
N GLU A 74 0.79 22.14 12.47
CA GLU A 74 1.90 22.45 11.56
C GLU A 74 2.42 21.15 10.90
N GLY A 75 2.45 21.13 9.55
CA GLY A 75 2.90 19.98 8.75
C GLY A 75 1.79 19.12 8.12
N SER A 76 0.51 19.49 8.29
CA SER A 76 -0.62 18.81 7.63
C SER A 76 -0.62 19.07 6.11
N LEU A 77 -0.47 18.03 5.30
CA LEU A 77 -0.45 18.13 3.83
C LEU A 77 -1.88 18.24 3.27
N GLY A 78 -2.47 19.41 3.38
CA GLY A 78 -3.70 19.81 2.68
C GLY A 78 -4.96 19.76 3.54
N GLN A 79 -5.74 20.85 3.47
CA GLN A 79 -7.10 20.92 3.97
C GLN A 79 -7.95 19.81 3.34
N VAL A 80 -8.76 19.13 4.14
CA VAL A 80 -9.74 18.16 3.65
C VAL A 80 -10.73 18.92 2.77
N ALA A 81 -10.63 18.73 1.45
CA ALA A 81 -11.61 19.23 0.51
C ALA A 81 -12.93 18.48 0.75
N VAL A 82 -13.82 19.13 1.51
CA VAL A 82 -15.23 18.77 1.73
C VAL A 82 -15.46 17.61 2.72
N SER A 83 -16.22 17.90 3.77
CA SER A 83 -16.77 16.91 4.71
C SER A 83 -17.88 16.10 4.04
N THR A 84 -17.55 15.01 3.35
CA THR A 84 -18.56 14.06 2.87
C THR A 84 -18.78 12.98 3.93
N CYS A 85 -20.02 12.58 4.18
CA CYS A 85 -20.35 11.46 5.08
C CYS A 85 -19.85 10.09 4.57
N TYR A 86 -19.35 10.04 3.33
CA TYR A 86 -18.76 8.86 2.69
C TYR A 86 -17.27 8.68 3.00
N SER A 87 -16.52 9.76 3.23
CA SER A 87 -15.06 9.71 3.43
C SER A 87 -14.64 9.06 4.75
N PRO A 88 -15.23 9.38 5.93
CA PRO A 88 -14.81 8.79 7.20
C PRO A 88 -15.08 7.29 7.27
N ARG A 89 -16.24 6.85 6.75
CA ARG A 89 -16.60 5.43 6.76
C ARG A 89 -15.65 4.60 5.90
N ARG A 90 -15.24 5.09 4.73
CA ARG A 90 -14.25 4.40 3.89
C ARG A 90 -12.86 4.35 4.51
N ALA A 91 -12.42 5.42 5.18
CA ALA A 91 -11.15 5.42 5.89
C ALA A 91 -11.14 4.42 7.06
N ILE A 92 -12.24 4.32 7.82
CA ILE A 92 -12.39 3.33 8.91
C ILE A 92 -12.53 1.91 8.34
N SER A 93 -13.28 1.74 7.24
CA SER A 93 -13.42 0.44 6.56
C SER A 93 -12.10 -0.03 5.93
N ALA A 94 -11.21 0.88 5.50
CA ALA A 94 -9.88 0.53 4.99
C ALA A 94 -8.96 -0.05 6.08
N VAL A 95 -9.15 0.38 7.34
CA VAL A 95 -8.43 -0.20 8.48
C VAL A 95 -9.00 -1.58 8.85
N HIS A 96 -10.32 -1.78 8.67
CA HIS A 96 -10.98 -3.07 8.92
C HIS A 96 -10.86 -4.08 7.75
N ALA A 97 -10.63 -3.63 6.53
CA ALA A 97 -10.49 -4.47 5.33
C ALA A 97 -9.16 -5.24 5.25
N VAL A 98 -8.19 -4.90 6.12
CA VAL A 98 -6.91 -5.62 6.24
C VAL A 98 -7.12 -7.10 6.62
N GLN A 99 -8.30 -7.49 7.09
CA GLN A 99 -8.61 -8.88 7.43
C GLN A 99 -9.24 -9.72 6.30
N ALA A 100 -9.61 -9.17 5.14
CA ALA A 100 -10.31 -9.97 4.11
C ALA A 100 -10.29 -9.41 2.68
N GLN A 101 -9.16 -8.90 2.17
CA GLN A 101 -9.05 -8.54 0.76
C GLN A 101 -7.85 -9.20 0.08
N SER A 102 -8.10 -9.69 -1.13
CA SER A 102 -7.21 -10.54 -1.91
C SER A 102 -5.77 -9.97 -2.01
N PRO A 103 -4.73 -10.83 -2.05
CA PRO A 103 -3.33 -10.42 -2.22
C PRO A 103 -3.06 -9.53 -3.46
N LEU A 104 -4.01 -9.46 -4.39
CA LEU A 104 -3.91 -8.81 -5.69
C LEU A 104 -4.25 -7.31 -5.66
N GLU A 105 -5.03 -6.82 -4.69
CA GLU A 105 -5.35 -5.37 -4.59
C GLU A 105 -4.16 -4.52 -4.11
N PHE A 106 -3.12 -5.15 -3.53
CA PHE A 106 -1.93 -4.47 -3.03
C PHE A 106 -0.87 -4.20 -4.11
N LEU A 107 -0.85 -5.01 -5.17
CA LEU A 107 0.14 -4.95 -6.25
C LEU A 107 0.17 -3.60 -6.98
N PRO A 108 -0.97 -2.96 -7.33
CA PRO A 108 -0.96 -1.65 -7.99
C PRO A 108 -0.24 -0.56 -7.18
N PHE A 109 -0.28 -0.60 -5.86
CA PHE A 109 0.43 0.36 -5.01
C PHE A 109 1.95 0.18 -5.09
N LEU A 110 2.42 -1.06 -5.21
CA LEU A 110 3.84 -1.38 -5.34
C LEU A 110 4.41 -1.04 -6.72
N LEU A 111 3.57 -0.84 -7.74
CA LEU A 111 4.04 -0.42 -9.08
C LEU A 111 4.44 1.05 -9.14
N ILE A 112 4.06 1.87 -8.15
CA ILE A 112 4.36 3.31 -8.13
C ILE A 112 5.44 3.58 -7.06
N SER A 113 6.43 4.41 -7.39
CA SER A 113 7.54 4.73 -6.48
C SER A 113 7.13 5.33 -5.14
N LYS A 114 6.06 6.14 -5.12
CA LYS A 114 5.49 6.67 -3.87
C LYS A 114 4.93 5.57 -2.98
N GLY A 115 4.31 4.53 -3.56
CA GLY A 115 3.81 3.39 -2.82
C GLY A 115 4.94 2.54 -2.23
N LYS A 116 6.02 2.31 -2.99
CA LYS A 116 7.25 1.65 -2.47
C LYS A 116 7.85 2.39 -1.27
N LYS A 117 7.99 3.72 -1.39
CA LYS A 117 8.50 4.58 -0.29
C LYS A 117 7.58 4.57 0.93
N LEU A 118 6.27 4.64 0.71
CA LEU A 118 5.28 4.56 1.79
C LEU A 118 5.39 3.21 2.50
N LEU A 119 5.45 2.11 1.75
CA LEU A 119 5.54 0.78 2.32
C LEU A 119 6.83 0.57 3.12
N ALA A 120 7.98 1.02 2.61
CA ALA A 120 9.25 0.96 3.34
C ALA A 120 9.16 1.63 4.71
N ARG A 121 8.38 2.72 4.82
CA ARG A 121 8.16 3.45 6.07
C ARG A 121 7.11 2.81 6.96
N LEU A 122 6.09 2.16 6.39
CA LEU A 122 5.02 1.51 7.15
C LEU A 122 5.44 0.15 7.70
N LEU A 123 6.30 -0.59 7.01
CA LEU A 123 6.71 -1.95 7.38
C LEU A 123 7.15 -2.10 8.85
N PRO A 124 7.97 -1.19 9.42
CA PRO A 124 8.40 -1.28 10.82
C PRO A 124 7.27 -1.12 11.85
N PHE A 125 6.14 -0.54 11.45
CA PHE A 125 4.98 -0.33 12.32
C PHE A 125 3.91 -1.43 12.19
N LEU A 126 4.08 -2.35 11.23
CA LEU A 126 3.17 -3.47 11.04
C LEU A 126 3.44 -4.56 12.07
N LYS A 127 2.38 -5.31 12.44
CA LYS A 127 2.53 -6.55 13.20
C LYS A 127 3.33 -7.57 12.40
N HIS A 128 4.03 -8.47 13.08
CA HIS A 128 4.85 -9.51 12.44
C HIS A 128 4.10 -10.30 11.36
N GLU A 129 2.88 -10.77 11.64
CA GLU A 129 2.03 -11.50 10.67
C GLU A 129 1.73 -10.69 9.41
N SER A 130 1.40 -9.41 9.56
CA SER A 130 1.10 -8.51 8.44
C SER A 130 2.36 -8.20 7.63
N ALA A 131 3.49 -7.96 8.31
CA ALA A 131 4.77 -7.71 7.67
C ALA A 131 5.26 -8.93 6.88
N GLN A 132 5.07 -10.14 7.41
CA GLN A 132 5.35 -11.40 6.71
C GLN A 132 4.44 -11.57 5.49
N THR A 133 3.14 -11.27 5.62
CA THR A 133 2.20 -11.33 4.49
C THR A 133 2.64 -10.38 3.36
N VAL A 134 3.06 -9.16 3.70
CA VAL A 134 3.62 -8.22 2.73
C VAL A 134 4.89 -8.78 2.06
N LEU A 135 5.78 -9.41 2.83
CA LEU A 135 6.98 -10.05 2.30
C LEU A 135 6.61 -11.14 1.26
N HIS A 136 5.66 -12.02 1.58
CA HIS A 136 5.15 -13.03 0.64
C HIS A 136 4.54 -12.40 -0.63
N ILE A 137 3.81 -11.30 -0.50
CA ILE A 137 3.23 -10.61 -1.66
C ILE A 137 4.34 -10.02 -2.53
N VAL A 138 5.37 -9.41 -1.93
CA VAL A 138 6.51 -8.85 -2.67
C VAL A 138 7.30 -9.94 -3.37
N THR A 139 7.57 -11.07 -2.70
CA THR A 139 8.34 -12.18 -3.31
C THR A 139 7.59 -12.88 -4.43
N ARG A 140 6.29 -13.16 -4.26
CA ARG A 140 5.46 -13.79 -5.32
C ARG A 140 5.34 -12.93 -6.56
N ASN A 141 5.25 -11.61 -6.38
CA ASN A 141 5.06 -10.67 -7.50
C ASN A 141 6.37 -10.01 -7.95
N LEU A 142 7.51 -10.50 -7.44
CA LEU A 142 8.82 -9.90 -7.69
C LEU A 142 9.13 -9.76 -9.20
N PRO A 143 8.87 -10.77 -10.07
CA PRO A 143 9.08 -10.62 -11.51
C PRO A 143 8.28 -9.48 -12.14
N THR A 144 7.03 -9.31 -11.73
CA THR A 144 6.15 -8.25 -12.23
C THR A 144 6.61 -6.87 -11.75
N LEU A 145 7.02 -6.77 -10.48
CA LEU A 145 7.51 -5.53 -9.89
C LEU A 145 8.80 -5.07 -10.56
N MET A 146 9.69 -6.01 -10.88
CA MET A 146 11.00 -5.73 -11.47
C MET A 146 10.88 -5.36 -12.95
N ASN A 147 10.02 -6.04 -13.71
CA ASN A 147 9.77 -5.67 -15.12
C ASN A 147 9.10 -4.28 -15.27
N ARG A 148 8.39 -3.82 -14.23
CA ARG A 148 7.69 -2.52 -14.24
C ARG A 148 8.39 -1.44 -13.40
N ASP A 149 9.63 -1.66 -12.94
CA ASP A 149 10.37 -0.67 -12.16
C ASP A 149 11.14 0.33 -13.04
N THR A 150 10.42 1.24 -13.69
CA THR A 150 11.03 2.26 -14.55
C THR A 150 11.83 3.32 -13.79
N GLU A 151 11.62 3.48 -12.48
CA GLU A 151 12.24 4.52 -11.65
C GLU A 151 13.32 3.97 -10.71
N GLU A 152 13.72 2.70 -10.84
CA GLU A 152 14.72 2.02 -9.99
C GLU A 152 14.48 2.23 -8.48
N ALA A 153 13.21 2.30 -8.07
CA ALA A 153 12.82 2.66 -6.71
C ALA A 153 12.65 1.44 -5.79
N LEU A 154 12.76 0.21 -6.32
CA LEU A 154 12.65 -1.03 -5.52
C LEU A 154 13.66 -1.15 -4.36
N PRO A 155 14.94 -0.75 -4.52
CA PRO A 155 15.94 -0.83 -3.45
C PRO A 155 15.55 -0.13 -2.15
N VAL A 156 14.65 0.87 -2.20
CA VAL A 156 14.15 1.56 -0.99
C VAL A 156 13.44 0.61 -0.03
N LEU A 157 12.86 -0.48 -0.54
CA LEU A 157 12.20 -1.50 0.28
C LEU A 157 13.19 -2.40 1.02
N TYR A 158 14.43 -2.51 0.53
CA TYR A 158 15.40 -3.49 1.02
C TYR A 158 15.67 -3.41 2.54
N PRO A 159 15.93 -2.22 3.14
CA PRO A 159 16.20 -2.14 4.58
C PRO A 159 15.01 -2.61 5.43
N ALA A 160 13.80 -2.25 5.02
CA ALA A 160 12.57 -2.62 5.72
C ALA A 160 12.32 -4.13 5.62
N LEU A 161 12.43 -4.71 4.41
CA LEU A 161 12.25 -6.14 4.20
C LEU A 161 13.33 -6.96 4.92
N ARG A 162 14.59 -6.49 4.94
CA ARG A 162 15.68 -7.14 5.68
C ARG A 162 15.38 -7.25 7.17
N ASN A 163 14.77 -6.23 7.76
CA ASN A 163 14.37 -6.28 9.17
C ASN A 163 13.28 -7.32 9.42
N VAL A 164 12.30 -7.45 8.51
CA VAL A 164 11.26 -8.49 8.59
C VAL A 164 11.89 -9.88 8.45
N ILE A 165 12.79 -10.07 7.49
CA ILE A 165 13.53 -11.32 7.28
C ILE A 165 14.29 -11.72 8.57
N GLY A 166 14.91 -10.76 9.25
CA GLY A 166 15.62 -10.99 10.51
C GLY A 166 14.76 -11.57 11.64
N GLY A 167 13.43 -11.39 11.58
CA GLY A 167 12.48 -11.89 12.58
C GLY A 167 11.74 -13.17 12.19
N LEU A 168 12.06 -13.78 11.04
CA LEU A 168 11.37 -15.00 10.58
C LEU A 168 11.84 -16.25 11.32
N THR A 169 10.92 -17.18 11.56
CA THR A 169 11.26 -18.57 11.93
C THR A 169 11.76 -19.35 10.70
N PHE A 170 12.38 -20.50 10.94
CA PHE A 170 12.92 -21.32 9.84
C PHE A 170 11.82 -21.75 8.86
N SER A 171 10.68 -22.28 9.34
CA SER A 171 9.58 -22.67 8.46
C SER A 171 8.98 -21.51 7.67
N GLN A 172 8.87 -20.32 8.28
CA GLN A 172 8.41 -19.11 7.57
C GLN A 172 9.41 -18.70 6.48
N LEU A 173 10.71 -18.76 6.76
CA LEU A 173 11.77 -18.50 5.79
C LEU A 173 11.68 -19.45 4.59
N ILE A 174 11.48 -20.76 4.84
CA ILE A 174 11.30 -21.75 3.77
C ILE A 174 10.06 -21.44 2.94
N GLY A 175 8.95 -21.02 3.55
CA GLY A 175 7.76 -20.58 2.82
C GLY A 175 8.05 -19.41 1.88
N VAL A 176 8.80 -18.40 2.34
CA VAL A 176 9.19 -17.25 1.51
C VAL A 176 10.14 -17.66 0.37
N LEU A 177 11.09 -18.56 0.65
CA LEU A 177 11.99 -19.10 -0.37
C LEU A 177 11.26 -19.92 -1.41
N LYS A 178 10.32 -20.78 -1.00
CA LYS A 178 9.45 -21.52 -1.91
C LYS A 178 8.67 -20.57 -2.81
N ASP A 179 8.08 -19.52 -2.26
CA ASP A 179 7.38 -18.51 -3.08
C ASP A 179 8.29 -17.84 -4.11
N LEU A 180 9.58 -17.65 -3.76
CA LEU A 180 10.57 -17.09 -4.67
C LEU A 180 10.98 -18.08 -5.76
N THR A 181 11.13 -19.36 -5.43
CA THR A 181 11.63 -20.42 -6.32
C THR A 181 10.55 -21.13 -7.14
N SER A 182 9.27 -21.03 -6.74
CA SER A 182 8.15 -21.72 -7.40
C SER A 182 7.65 -21.05 -8.69
N SER A 183 8.33 -20.01 -9.18
CA SER A 183 7.88 -19.30 -10.39
C SER A 183 7.93 -20.21 -11.62
N GLU A 184 6.80 -20.33 -12.33
CA GLU A 184 6.53 -21.27 -13.44
C GLU A 184 7.49 -21.17 -14.65
N SER A 185 8.37 -20.17 -14.69
CA SER A 185 9.35 -19.99 -15.76
C SER A 185 10.75 -19.82 -15.17
N GLN A 186 11.54 -20.90 -15.22
CA GLN A 186 12.94 -20.94 -14.75
C GLN A 186 13.78 -19.78 -15.33
N THR A 187 13.53 -19.37 -16.57
CA THR A 187 14.26 -18.27 -17.23
C THR A 187 13.98 -16.89 -16.61
N ILE A 188 12.73 -16.62 -16.22
CA ILE A 188 12.33 -15.35 -15.59
C ILE A 188 12.88 -15.30 -14.16
N PHE A 189 12.84 -16.42 -13.45
CA PHE A 189 13.44 -16.57 -12.12
C PHE A 189 14.94 -16.19 -12.14
N VAL A 190 15.68 -16.72 -13.12
CA VAL A 190 17.13 -16.47 -13.22
C VAL A 190 17.45 -15.00 -13.51
N ILE A 191 16.80 -14.42 -14.51
CA ILE A 191 17.04 -13.01 -14.89
C ILE A 191 16.61 -12.08 -13.75
N CYS A 192 15.46 -12.33 -13.15
CA CYS A 192 14.89 -11.45 -12.13
C CYS A 192 15.69 -11.46 -10.81
N LEU A 193 16.24 -12.61 -10.41
CA LEU A 193 16.94 -12.73 -9.14
C LEU A 193 18.43 -12.47 -9.26
N PHE A 194 19.08 -12.95 -10.32
CA PHE A 194 20.54 -12.92 -10.39
C PHE A 194 21.08 -11.75 -11.23
N CYS A 195 20.28 -11.21 -12.16
CA CYS A 195 20.70 -10.11 -13.04
C CYS A 195 20.19 -8.73 -12.58
N LEU A 196 19.51 -8.63 -11.44
CA LEU A 196 19.07 -7.36 -10.88
C LEU A 196 19.48 -7.22 -9.42
N GLN A 197 20.04 -6.04 -9.12
CA GLN A 197 20.63 -5.69 -7.84
C GLN A 197 19.71 -5.96 -6.63
N PHE A 198 18.43 -5.60 -6.71
CA PHE A 198 17.47 -5.81 -5.61
C PHE A 198 17.15 -7.29 -5.37
N GLY A 199 16.90 -8.05 -6.44
CA GLY A 199 16.53 -9.46 -6.37
C GLY A 199 17.64 -10.29 -5.72
N LEU A 200 18.89 -10.06 -6.14
CA LEU A 200 20.06 -10.76 -5.62
C LEU A 200 20.26 -10.44 -4.13
N SER A 201 20.12 -9.17 -3.77
CA SER A 201 20.25 -8.71 -2.38
C SER A 201 19.19 -9.34 -1.47
N LEU A 202 17.95 -9.47 -1.96
CA LEU A 202 16.85 -10.09 -1.22
C LEU A 202 17.09 -11.58 -1.01
N LEU A 203 17.53 -12.30 -2.06
CA LEU A 203 17.91 -13.70 -1.97
C LEU A 203 19.04 -13.90 -0.96
N TYR A 204 20.09 -13.09 -1.04
CA TYR A 204 21.22 -13.13 -0.11
C TYR A 204 20.82 -12.84 1.33
N ALA A 205 19.88 -11.92 1.56
CA ALA A 205 19.34 -11.67 2.89
C ALA A 205 18.59 -12.89 3.46
N LEU A 206 17.78 -13.58 2.64
CA LEU A 206 17.07 -14.81 3.04
C LEU A 206 18.04 -15.94 3.37
N LEU A 207 19.03 -16.18 2.50
CA LEU A 207 20.05 -17.20 2.72
C LEU A 207 20.91 -16.93 3.96
N SER A 208 21.30 -15.66 4.14
CA SER A 208 22.03 -15.22 5.33
C SER A 208 21.23 -15.46 6.61
N GLN A 209 19.92 -15.23 6.59
CA GLN A 209 19.08 -15.49 7.75
C GLN A 209 18.96 -16.99 8.05
N GLY A 210 18.78 -17.83 7.03
CA GLY A 210 18.74 -19.28 7.21
C GLY A 210 20.03 -19.81 7.83
N GLU A 211 21.19 -19.36 7.36
CA GLU A 211 22.48 -19.72 7.95
C GLU A 211 22.62 -19.26 9.41
N LYS A 212 22.11 -18.06 9.75
CA LYS A 212 22.10 -17.59 11.15
C LYS A 212 21.22 -18.48 12.03
N LEU A 213 20.03 -18.84 11.56
CA LEU A 213 19.13 -19.73 12.30
C LEU A 213 19.78 -21.10 12.54
N LEU A 214 20.39 -21.70 11.50
CA LEU A 214 21.10 -22.97 11.59
C LEU A 214 22.32 -22.90 12.53
N SER A 215 23.01 -21.75 12.59
CA SER A 215 24.21 -21.57 13.41
C SER A 215 23.92 -21.10 14.83
N SER A 216 22.72 -20.59 15.10
CA SER A 216 22.36 -19.95 16.37
C SER A 216 22.22 -20.93 17.55
N GLY A 217 22.10 -22.23 17.27
CA GLY A 217 21.89 -23.26 18.30
C GLY A 217 20.52 -23.19 18.98
N VAL A 218 19.64 -22.27 18.57
CA VAL A 218 18.24 -22.21 19.04
C VAL A 218 17.48 -23.41 18.47
N PRO A 219 16.65 -24.12 19.27
CA PRO A 219 15.83 -25.21 18.77
C PRO A 219 14.98 -24.71 17.60
N LEU A 220 15.21 -25.27 16.43
CA LEU A 220 14.36 -25.04 15.27
C LEU A 220 13.14 -25.95 15.43
N GLU A 221 11.95 -25.42 15.18
CA GLU A 221 10.72 -26.20 14.99
C GLU A 221 10.39 -26.29 13.50
N PRO A 222 11.15 -27.07 12.70
CA PRO A 222 10.91 -27.22 11.28
C PRO A 222 9.67 -28.08 11.04
N SER A 223 8.91 -27.72 10.01
CA SER A 223 7.86 -28.57 9.48
C SER A 223 8.44 -29.70 8.62
N ILE A 224 7.64 -30.72 8.35
CA ILE A 224 8.06 -31.89 7.57
C ILE A 224 8.50 -31.42 6.17
N GLY A 225 9.74 -31.73 5.79
CA GLY A 225 10.31 -31.39 4.48
C GLY A 225 10.97 -30.00 4.41
N ASP A 226 11.04 -29.21 5.49
CA ASP A 226 11.68 -27.89 5.45
C ASP A 226 13.20 -27.97 5.22
N PHE A 227 13.87 -28.95 5.81
CA PHE A 227 15.30 -29.15 5.59
C PHE A 227 15.62 -29.61 4.17
N GLU A 228 14.80 -30.49 3.60
CA GLU A 228 14.94 -30.95 2.22
C GLU A 228 14.74 -29.78 1.25
N ALA A 229 13.66 -29.01 1.44
CA ALA A 229 13.40 -27.82 0.65
C ALA A 229 14.52 -26.77 0.78
N TRP A 230 15.10 -26.62 1.96
CA TRP A 230 16.27 -25.77 2.18
C TRP A 230 17.46 -26.24 1.36
N THR A 231 17.85 -27.52 1.49
CA THR A 231 19.00 -28.07 0.76
C THR A 231 18.82 -27.98 -0.75
N ASP A 232 17.63 -28.30 -1.26
CA ASP A 232 17.31 -28.21 -2.68
C ASP A 232 17.44 -26.77 -3.19
N THR A 233 16.95 -25.80 -2.40
CA THR A 233 17.09 -24.37 -2.72
C THR A 233 18.57 -23.95 -2.77
N ILE A 234 19.40 -24.40 -1.82
CA ILE A 234 20.84 -24.10 -1.82
C ILE A 234 21.52 -24.65 -3.08
N PHE A 235 21.26 -25.91 -3.45
CA PHE A 235 21.84 -26.51 -4.64
C PHE A 235 21.37 -25.81 -5.92
N GLN A 236 20.07 -25.49 -6.03
CA GLN A 236 19.53 -24.75 -7.15
C GLN A 236 20.19 -23.37 -7.28
N VAL A 237 20.25 -22.60 -6.20
CA VAL A 237 20.87 -21.27 -6.20
C VAL A 237 22.36 -21.34 -6.53
N ALA A 238 23.10 -22.27 -5.93
CA ALA A 238 24.52 -22.47 -6.22
C ALA A 238 24.78 -22.81 -7.70
N GLY A 239 23.94 -23.68 -8.27
CA GLY A 239 23.97 -24.01 -9.68
C GLY A 239 23.79 -22.77 -10.57
N GLN A 240 22.78 -21.94 -10.27
CA GLN A 240 22.50 -20.73 -11.06
C GLN A 240 23.60 -19.65 -10.88
N LEU A 241 24.08 -19.43 -9.65
CA LEU A 241 25.16 -18.47 -9.37
C LEU A 241 26.47 -18.80 -10.10
N SER A 242 26.73 -20.09 -10.35
CA SER A 242 27.93 -20.52 -11.09
C SER A 242 27.86 -20.22 -12.60
N GLN A 243 26.65 -20.05 -13.13
CA GLN A 243 26.37 -19.94 -14.57
C GLN A 243 26.05 -18.50 -15.01
N CYS A 244 25.70 -17.60 -14.09
CA CYS A 244 25.25 -16.24 -14.40
C CYS A 244 26.33 -15.18 -14.11
N SER A 245 26.39 -14.14 -14.95
CA SER A 245 27.10 -12.91 -14.63
C SER A 245 26.27 -12.10 -13.61
N LEU A 246 26.79 -11.92 -12.41
CA LEU A 246 26.05 -11.30 -11.31
C LEU A 246 26.17 -9.78 -11.33
N VAL A 247 25.09 -9.10 -10.93
CA VAL A 247 25.12 -7.67 -10.61
C VAL A 247 25.60 -7.50 -9.17
N GLU A 248 26.37 -6.44 -8.90
CA GLU A 248 26.82 -6.11 -7.55
C GLU A 248 25.61 -5.96 -6.59
N PRO A 249 25.51 -6.78 -5.53
CA PRO A 249 24.40 -6.70 -4.59
C PRO A 249 24.49 -5.42 -3.74
N LEU A 250 23.35 -4.94 -3.24
CA LEU A 250 23.27 -3.80 -2.30
C LEU A 250 24.05 -4.07 -1.01
N LEU A 251 24.07 -5.32 -0.56
CA LEU A 251 24.79 -5.75 0.62
C LEU A 251 25.14 -7.23 0.47
N LEU A 252 26.43 -7.55 0.58
CA LEU A 252 26.93 -8.91 0.61
C LEU A 252 27.05 -9.40 2.06
N PRO A 253 26.23 -10.36 2.52
CA PRO A 253 26.34 -10.90 3.87
C PRO A 253 27.59 -11.79 4.02
N SER A 254 28.37 -11.56 5.08
CA SER A 254 29.64 -12.27 5.33
C SER A 254 29.49 -13.79 5.58
N ASN A 255 28.29 -14.24 5.95
CA ASN A 255 27.99 -15.63 6.26
C ASN A 255 27.49 -16.45 5.07
N LEU A 256 27.44 -15.89 3.86
CA LEU A 256 27.07 -16.69 2.68
C LEU A 256 28.15 -17.70 2.31
N LEU A 257 29.43 -17.33 2.46
CA LEU A 257 30.52 -18.27 2.17
C LEU A 257 30.50 -19.44 3.16
N THR A 258 30.18 -19.19 4.43
CA THR A 258 30.07 -20.26 5.45
C THR A 258 28.91 -21.19 5.13
N LEU A 259 27.78 -20.64 4.67
CA LEU A 259 26.64 -21.41 4.19
C LEU A 259 27.05 -22.33 3.03
N PHE A 260 27.66 -21.78 1.97
CA PHE A 260 28.07 -22.59 0.82
C PHE A 260 29.11 -23.65 1.18
N CYS A 261 30.03 -23.37 2.11
CA CYS A 261 31.00 -24.35 2.60
C CYS A 261 30.36 -25.54 3.33
N ARG A 262 29.14 -25.41 3.88
CA ARG A 262 28.43 -26.52 4.55
C ARG A 262 27.86 -27.54 3.57
N TYR A 263 27.50 -27.11 2.37
CA TYR A 263 26.70 -27.91 1.44
C TYR A 263 27.42 -28.24 0.13
N LEU A 264 28.40 -27.43 -0.29
CA LEU A 264 29.06 -27.55 -1.59
C LEU A 264 30.51 -28.01 -1.46
N ASP A 265 31.04 -28.56 -2.55
CA ASP A 265 32.44 -28.94 -2.63
C ASP A 265 33.36 -27.72 -2.79
N LYS A 266 34.63 -27.91 -2.41
CA LYS A 266 35.62 -26.83 -2.37
C LYS A 266 35.82 -26.14 -3.73
N ARG A 267 35.69 -26.85 -4.86
CA ARG A 267 35.91 -26.26 -6.19
C ARG A 267 34.77 -25.32 -6.56
N THR A 268 33.53 -25.75 -6.35
CA THR A 268 32.34 -24.92 -6.59
C THR A 268 32.32 -23.68 -5.71
N VAL A 269 32.71 -23.81 -4.43
CA VAL A 269 32.81 -22.65 -3.51
C VAL A 269 33.85 -21.62 -3.99
N HIS A 270 35.01 -22.07 -4.49
CA HIS A 270 36.02 -21.15 -5.03
C HIS A 270 35.52 -20.41 -6.28
N GLN A 271 34.79 -21.10 -7.16
CA GLN A 271 34.18 -20.49 -8.34
C GLN A 271 33.10 -19.46 -7.95
N LEU A 272 32.23 -19.81 -7.00
CA LEU A 272 31.21 -18.88 -6.49
C LEU A 272 31.82 -17.66 -5.82
N LYS A 273 32.87 -17.85 -5.01
CA LYS A 273 33.59 -16.74 -4.38
C LYS A 273 34.10 -15.75 -5.43
N SER A 274 34.68 -16.24 -6.52
CA SER A 274 35.17 -15.40 -7.62
C SER A 274 34.06 -14.70 -8.40
N ASN A 275 32.83 -15.23 -8.40
CA ASN A 275 31.69 -14.60 -9.06
C ASN A 275 31.00 -13.55 -8.17
N MET A 276 31.19 -13.64 -6.85
CA MET A 276 30.58 -12.74 -5.85
C MET A 276 31.49 -11.57 -5.45
N GLU A 277 32.80 -11.65 -5.74
CA GLU A 277 33.80 -10.57 -5.61
C GLU A 277 33.90 -9.75 -6.91
#